data_AF-A0A963V4H5-F1
#
_entry.id   AF-A0A963V4H5-F1
#
_cell.length_a   1.000
_cell.length_b   1.000
_cell.length_c   1.000
_cell.angle_alpha   90.00
_cell.angle_beta   90.00
_cell.angle_gamma   90.00
#
_symmetry.space_group_name_H-M   'P 1'
#
loop_
_entity.id
_entity.type
_entity.pdbx_description
1 polymer ?
#
loop_
_entity_poly.entity_id
_entity_poly.type
_entity_poly.pdbx_seq_one_letter_code
_entity_poly.pdbx_strand_id
1 'polypeptide(L)'
;MNFRRFFLIATPYAWLLALFLVPFLIVFKISLSDYAISIPPYTPVLDPSAGWEGFKTFLSELDFENFVFLTEDALYWKAYLSSLQIAAIATFITLLVGYPIAY
;
A
#
# COMPACT_ATOMS: atom_id res chain seq x y z
N MET A 1 11.36 14.78 -29.66
CA MET A 1 11.31 15.09 -28.21
C MET A 1 12.63 15.69 -27.78
N ASN A 2 12.63 16.81 -27.04
CA ASN A 2 13.86 17.39 -26.51
C ASN A 2 14.35 16.56 -25.33
N PHE A 3 15.32 15.67 -25.54
CA PHE A 3 15.89 14.79 -24.51
C PHE A 3 16.31 15.54 -23.24
N ARG A 4 16.83 16.76 -23.36
CA ARG A 4 17.18 17.61 -22.22
C ARG A 4 15.98 17.92 -21.31
N ARG A 5 14.84 18.28 -21.89
CA ARG A 5 13.60 18.54 -21.13
C ARG A 5 13.06 17.27 -20.49
N PHE A 6 13.16 16.14 -21.20
CA PHE A 6 12.74 14.85 -20.67
C PHE A 6 13.54 14.48 -19.41
N PHE A 7 14.87 14.53 -19.43
CA PHE A 7 15.67 14.21 -18.24
C PHE A 7 15.43 15.17 -17.07
N LEU A 8 15.31 16.47 -17.35
CA LEU A 8 15.00 17.48 -16.31
C LEU A 8 13.69 17.19 -15.57
N ILE A 9 12.69 16.64 -16.26
CA ILE A 9 11.39 16.28 -15.66
C ILE A 9 11.46 14.86 -15.07
N ALA A 10 12.01 13.89 -15.80
CA ALA A 10 11.99 12.49 -15.41
C ALA A 10 12.78 12.23 -14.12
N THR A 11 13.90 12.92 -13.88
CA THR A 11 14.72 12.71 -12.67
C THR A 11 13.96 12.95 -11.37
N PRO A 12 13.33 14.12 -11.12
CA PRO A 12 12.56 14.32 -9.89
C PRO A 12 11.35 13.38 -9.78
N TYR A 13 10.66 13.09 -10.88
CA TYR A 13 9.53 12.15 -10.85
C TYR A 13 9.96 10.71 -10.56
N ALA A 14 11.07 10.25 -11.12
CA ALA A 14 11.64 8.94 -10.82
C ALA A 14 12.01 8.84 -9.34
N TRP A 15 12.57 9.91 -8.77
CA TRP A 15 12.89 9.97 -7.34
C TRP A 15 11.63 9.91 -6.47
N LEU A 16 10.61 10.72 -6.76
CA LEU A 16 9.34 10.69 -6.05
C LEU A 16 8.66 9.31 -6.16
N LEU A 17 8.68 8.71 -7.34
CA LEU A 17 8.10 7.40 -7.57
C LEU A 17 8.85 6.33 -6.78
N ALA A 18 10.19 6.34 -6.79
CA ALA A 18 10.97 5.39 -6.00
C ALA A 18 10.68 5.53 -4.50
N LEU A 19 10.68 6.76 -3.97
CA LEU A 19 10.40 7.01 -2.56
C LEU A 19 8.96 6.68 -2.14
N PHE A 20 8.00 6.75 -3.07
CA PHE A 20 6.64 6.31 -2.84
C PHE A 20 6.51 4.78 -2.93
N LEU A 21 7.10 4.17 -3.97
CA LEU A 21 6.89 2.77 -4.31
C LEU A 21 7.66 1.82 -3.39
N VAL A 22 8.87 2.17 -2.95
CA VAL A 22 9.67 1.33 -2.04
C VAL A 22 8.91 1.03 -0.73
N PRO A 23 8.45 2.01 0.06
CA PRO A 23 7.69 1.72 1.26
C PRO A 23 6.36 1.02 0.96
N PHE A 24 5.69 1.38 -0.15
CA PHE A 24 4.45 0.72 -0.57
C PHE A 24 4.66 -0.78 -0.83
N LEU A 25 5.70 -1.16 -1.56
CA LEU A 25 6.03 -2.56 -1.85
C LEU A 25 6.38 -3.35 -0.59
N ILE A 26 7.03 -2.71 0.40
CA ILE A 26 7.32 -3.33 1.69
C ILE A 26 6.01 -3.65 2.43
N VAL A 27 5.08 -2.69 2.53
CA VAL A 27 3.78 -2.92 3.18
C VAL A 27 2.95 -3.94 2.41
N PHE A 28 2.96 -3.90 1.08
CA PHE A 28 2.28 -4.87 0.24
C PHE A 28 2.80 -6.29 0.48
N LYS A 29 4.12 -6.48 0.52
CA LYS A 29 4.73 -7.78 0.87
C LYS A 29 4.25 -8.25 2.24
N ILE A 30 4.30 -7.37 3.25
CA ILE A 30 3.90 -7.71 4.62
C ILE A 30 2.41 -8.08 4.69
N SER A 31 1.54 -7.41 3.94
CA SER A 31 0.09 -7.69 3.93
C SER A 31 -0.26 -9.09 3.41
N LEU A 32 0.62 -9.68 2.61
CA LEU A 32 0.51 -11.04 2.05
C LEU A 32 1.39 -12.05 2.77
N SER A 33 2.05 -11.65 3.86
CA SER A 33 2.96 -12.51 4.64
C SER A 33 2.33 -12.88 5.97
N ASP A 34 2.78 -13.99 6.53
CA ASP A 34 2.46 -14.39 7.89
C ASP A 34 3.42 -13.79 8.91
N TYR A 35 2.89 -13.52 10.11
CA TYR A 35 3.71 -13.19 11.26
C TYR A 35 4.33 -14.46 11.85
N ALA A 36 5.66 -14.47 11.96
CA ALA A 36 6.40 -15.58 12.55
C ALA A 36 7.15 -15.11 13.80
N ILE A 37 7.18 -15.94 14.85
CA ILE A 37 8.00 -15.70 16.06
C ILE A 37 9.46 -16.08 15.76
N SER A 38 10.05 -15.40 14.79
CA SER A 38 11.43 -15.58 14.35
C SER A 38 12.02 -14.24 13.90
N ILE A 39 13.32 -14.22 13.63
CA ILE A 39 14.00 -13.06 13.04
C ILE A 39 14.48 -13.51 11.66
N PRO A 40 13.96 -12.95 10.55
CA PRO A 40 12.97 -11.86 10.44
C PRO A 40 11.52 -12.22 10.86
N PRO A 41 10.70 -11.26 11.35
CA PRO A 41 9.38 -11.53 11.93
C PRO A 41 8.25 -11.78 10.92
N TYR A 42 8.56 -11.89 9.63
CA TYR A 42 7.58 -12.11 8.57
C TYR A 42 8.08 -13.16 7.59
N THR A 43 7.27 -14.18 7.36
CA THR A 43 7.50 -15.24 6.38
C THR A 43 6.51 -15.10 5.23
N PRO A 44 6.90 -15.35 3.97
CA PRO A 44 8.19 -15.86 3.51
C PRO A 44 9.32 -14.80 3.45
N VAL A 45 10.57 -15.24 3.53
CA VAL A 45 11.77 -14.40 3.33
C VAL A 45 12.39 -14.76 1.99
N LEU A 46 12.56 -13.76 1.12
CA LEU A 46 13.23 -13.98 -0.16
C LEU A 46 14.70 -14.32 0.06
N ASP A 47 15.13 -15.50 -0.40
CA ASP A 47 16.53 -15.90 -0.45
C ASP A 47 17.09 -15.71 -1.87
N PRO A 48 17.91 -14.66 -2.12
CA PRO A 48 18.49 -14.40 -3.44
C PRO A 48 19.48 -15.50 -3.88
N SER A 49 20.03 -16.29 -2.95
CA SER A 49 21.01 -17.33 -3.25
C SER A 49 20.40 -18.56 -3.94
N ALA A 50 19.09 -18.78 -3.73
CA ALA A 50 18.31 -19.86 -4.36
C ALA A 50 17.87 -19.56 -5.81
N GLY A 51 18.23 -18.38 -6.36
CA GLY A 51 17.97 -18.02 -7.75
C GLY A 51 16.49 -18.00 -8.13
N TRP A 52 16.16 -18.45 -9.34
CA TRP A 52 14.79 -18.40 -9.87
C TRP A 52 13.81 -19.32 -9.13
N GLU A 53 14.28 -20.45 -8.60
CA GLU A 53 13.43 -21.34 -7.80
C GLU A 53 13.06 -20.71 -6.46
N GLY A 54 14.01 -20.07 -5.77
CA GLY A 54 13.73 -19.32 -4.54
C GLY A 54 12.68 -18.22 -4.73
N PHE A 55 12.70 -17.54 -5.88
CA PHE A 55 11.69 -16.54 -6.21
C PHE A 55 10.29 -17.15 -6.41
N LYS A 56 10.20 -18.31 -7.07
CA LYS A 56 8.91 -19.01 -7.24
C LYS A 56 8.33 -19.49 -5.93
N THR A 57 9.16 -20.11 -5.08
CA THR A 57 8.76 -20.59 -3.75
C THR A 57 8.28 -19.43 -2.88
N PHE A 58 9.04 -18.32 -2.87
CA PHE A 58 8.63 -17.10 -2.17
C PHE A 58 7.25 -16.61 -2.60
N LEU A 59 6.96 -16.57 -3.91
CA LEU A 59 5.65 -16.15 -4.40
C LEU A 59 4.52 -17.13 -4.08
N SER A 60 4.80 -18.44 -4.01
CA SER A 60 3.79 -19.43 -3.66
C SER A 60 3.40 -19.45 -2.19
N GLU A 61 4.26 -18.92 -1.32
CA GLU A 61 4.04 -18.80 0.11
C GLU A 61 3.35 -17.48 0.50
N LEU A 62 3.11 -16.57 -0.46
CA LEU A 62 2.29 -15.38 -0.23
C LEU A 62 0.82 -15.73 -0.40
N ASP A 63 -0.01 -15.32 0.55
CA ASP A 63 -1.45 -15.59 0.53
C ASP A 63 -2.29 -14.35 0.87
N PHE A 64 -3.62 -14.53 0.79
CA PHE A 64 -4.61 -13.50 1.06
C PHE A 64 -5.39 -13.77 2.36
N GLU A 65 -4.94 -14.67 3.23
CA GLU A 65 -5.63 -15.04 4.46
C GLU A 65 -5.87 -13.82 5.34
N ASN A 66 -4.84 -12.98 5.49
CA ASN A 66 -4.94 -11.68 6.19
C ASN A 66 -6.11 -10.82 5.66
N PHE A 67 -6.33 -10.78 4.34
CA PHE A 67 -7.41 -10.00 3.75
C PHE A 67 -8.78 -10.62 4.02
N VAL A 68 -8.90 -11.96 3.95
CA VAL A 68 -10.15 -12.66 4.29
C VAL A 68 -10.51 -12.41 5.75
N PHE A 69 -9.54 -12.54 6.66
CA PHE A 69 -9.72 -12.29 8.09
C PHE A 69 -10.29 -10.88 8.36
N LEU A 70 -9.77 -9.85 7.69
CA LEU A 70 -10.27 -8.47 7.82
C LEU A 70 -11.75 -8.32 7.42
N THR A 71 -12.25 -9.15 6.50
CA THR A 71 -13.67 -9.10 6.09
C THR A 71 -14.60 -9.77 7.08
N GLU A 72 -14.09 -10.72 7.87
CA GLU A 72 -14.86 -11.45 8.88
C GLU A 72 -14.86 -10.72 10.24
N ASP A 73 -13.89 -9.83 10.46
CA ASP A 73 -13.80 -9.03 11.68
C ASP A 73 -14.88 -7.93 11.73
N ALA A 74 -15.86 -8.15 12.61
CA ALA A 74 -16.95 -7.21 12.84
C ALA A 74 -16.49 -5.84 13.36
N LEU A 75 -15.37 -5.75 14.07
CA LEU A 75 -14.79 -4.48 14.50
C LEU A 75 -14.20 -3.73 13.31
N TYR A 76 -13.47 -4.43 12.44
CA TYR A 76 -12.86 -3.83 11.26
C TYR A 76 -13.91 -3.27 10.31
N TRP A 77 -14.97 -4.04 10.02
CA TRP A 77 -16.08 -3.58 9.17
C TRP A 77 -16.77 -2.33 9.73
N LYS A 78 -17.04 -2.31 11.04
CA LYS A 78 -17.65 -1.15 11.71
C LYS A 78 -16.75 0.08 11.64
N ALA A 79 -15.46 -0.08 11.91
CA ALA A 79 -14.49 1.00 11.84
C ALA A 79 -14.38 1.57 10.41
N TYR A 80 -14.36 0.69 9.40
CA TYR A 80 -14.34 1.08 7.99
C TYR A 80 -15.56 1.91 7.60
N LEU A 81 -16.77 1.44 7.92
CA LEU A 81 -18.00 2.15 7.59
C LEU A 81 -18.10 3.49 8.33
N SER A 82 -17.67 3.54 9.59
CA SER A 82 -17.62 4.78 10.37
C SER A 82 -16.66 5.79 9.75
N SER A 83 -15.47 5.37 9.32
CA SER A 83 -14.50 6.22 8.62
C SER A 83 -15.08 6.79 7.33
N LEU A 84 -15.74 5.94 6.52
CA LEU A 84 -16.38 6.35 5.28
C LEU A 84 -17.49 7.39 5.52
N GLN A 85 -18.33 7.16 6.53
CA GLN A 85 -19.39 8.09 6.90
C GLN A 85 -18.83 9.44 7.34
N ILE A 86 -17.80 9.44 8.18
CA ILE A 86 -17.15 10.68 8.65
C ILE A 86 -16.53 11.43 7.46
N ALA A 87 -15.79 10.74 6.59
CA ALA A 87 -15.16 11.34 5.42
C ALA A 87 -16.20 11.96 4.48
N ALA A 88 -17.31 11.26 4.23
CA ALA A 88 -18.39 11.76 3.37
C ALA A 88 -19.07 13.01 3.96
N ILE A 89 -19.43 12.98 5.25
CA ILE A 89 -20.06 14.12 5.92
C ILE A 89 -19.10 15.31 6.00
N ALA A 90 -17.85 15.07 6.38
CA ALA A 90 -16.82 16.11 6.45
C ALA A 90 -16.58 16.76 5.08
N THR A 91 -16.49 15.95 4.02
CA THR A 91 -16.37 16.45 2.64
C THR A 91 -17.59 17.29 2.27
N PHE A 92 -18.80 16.79 2.53
CA PHE A 92 -20.03 17.50 2.20
C PHE A 92 -20.13 18.86 2.89
N ILE A 93 -19.87 18.92 4.20
CA ILE A 93 -19.87 20.17 4.97
C ILE A 93 -18.77 21.11 4.44
N THR A 94 -17.58 20.58 4.17
CA THR A 94 -16.47 21.38 3.62
C THR A 94 -16.83 21.99 2.29
N LEU A 95 -17.53 21.26 1.40
CA LEU A 95 -18.00 21.81 0.14
C LEU A 95 -19.11 22.86 0.37
N LEU A 96 -20.09 22.57 1.25
CA LEU A 96 -21.20 23.47 1.54
C LEU A 96 -20.73 24.82 2.08
N VAL A 97 -19.69 24.83 2.91
CA VAL A 97 -19.14 26.05 3.52
C VAL A 97 -18.04 26.67 2.63
N GLY A 98 -17.16 25.85 2.07
CA GLY A 98 -16.01 26.31 1.29
C GLY A 98 -16.39 26.90 -0.06
N TYR A 99 -17.39 26.36 -0.76
CA TYR A 99 -17.82 26.91 -2.05
C TYR A 99 -18.38 28.35 -1.92
N PRO A 100 -19.29 28.66 -0.98
CA PRO A 100 -19.76 30.04 -0.78
C PRO A 100 -18.69 31.01 -0.29
N ILE A 101 -17.64 30.55 0.39
CA ILE A 101 -16.54 31.44 0.81
C ILE A 101 -15.66 31.80 -0.40
N ALA A 102 -15.51 30.88 -1.36
CA ALA A 102 -14.66 31.07 -2.52
C ALA A 102 -15.28 31.99 -3.60
N TYR A 103 -16.59 32.25 -3.54
CA TYR A 103 -17.35 33.08 -4.48
C TYR A 103 -17.90 34.32 -3.80
#